data_AF-A0A7J6RRJ2-F1
#
_entry.id   AF-A0A7J6RRJ2-F1
#
_cell.length_a   1.000
_cell.length_b   1.000
_cell.length_c   1.000
_cell.angle_alpha   90.00
_cell.angle_beta   90.00
_cell.angle_gamma   90.00
#
_symmetry.space_group_name_H-M   'P 1'
#
loop_
_entity.id
_entity.type
_entity.pdbx_description
1 polymer ?
#
loop_
_entity_poly.entity_id
_entity_poly.type
_entity_poly.pdbx_seq_one_letter_code
_entity_poly.pdbx_strand_id
1 'polypeptide(L)'
;QVPGMPVEEVEEGEEAVDPMDCWRTRLVGDPVSYTTAEGSSSPGVVAVESLRWPGAATIAQQSSGVLSNVYVGYGVRKGQPSLLPVEGPSVVMVEAADIEEQPEPFPAEGDEVVGADGDEDEE
;
A
#
# COMPACT_ATOMS: atom_id res chain seq x y z
N GLN A 1 -2.19 -14.18 -29.52
CA GLN A 1 -2.43 -14.75 -28.19
C GLN A 1 -1.06 -15.07 -27.59
N VAL A 2 -0.46 -14.10 -26.89
CA VAL A 2 0.90 -14.22 -26.32
C VAL A 2 0.73 -14.75 -24.88
N PRO A 3 1.50 -15.74 -24.43
CA PRO A 3 1.31 -16.34 -23.12
C PRO A 3 1.75 -15.34 -22.04
N GLY A 4 0.88 -15.10 -21.06
CA GLY A 4 1.17 -14.22 -19.93
C GLY A 4 2.39 -14.72 -19.17
N MET A 5 3.38 -13.85 -19.00
CA MET A 5 4.49 -14.08 -18.08
C MET A 5 3.93 -14.11 -16.66
N PRO A 6 4.38 -15.04 -15.80
CA PRO A 6 3.94 -15.07 -14.41
C PRO A 6 4.45 -13.79 -13.74
N VAL A 7 3.51 -13.00 -13.20
CA VAL A 7 3.81 -11.96 -12.22
C VAL A 7 4.35 -12.73 -11.02
N GLU A 8 5.64 -12.57 -10.71
CA GLU A 8 6.17 -13.08 -9.45
C GLU A 8 5.47 -12.31 -8.33
N GLU A 9 4.47 -12.96 -7.73
CA GLU A 9 3.89 -12.56 -6.46
C GLU A 9 5.04 -12.57 -5.45
N VAL A 10 5.56 -11.39 -5.14
CA VAL A 10 6.40 -11.20 -3.96
C VAL A 10 5.48 -11.41 -2.77
N GLU A 11 5.36 -12.65 -2.31
CA GLU A 11 4.84 -12.94 -0.98
C GLU A 11 5.74 -12.20 0.00
N GLU A 12 5.29 -11.01 0.44
CA GLU A 12 5.84 -10.35 1.62
C GLU A 12 5.68 -11.34 2.77
N GLY A 13 6.77 -12.07 3.06
CA GLY A 13 6.84 -12.97 4.19
C GLY A 13 6.47 -12.16 5.43
N GLU A 14 5.28 -12.44 5.97
CA GLU A 14 4.86 -11.91 7.25
C GLU A 14 5.83 -12.51 8.27
N GLU A 15 6.92 -11.78 8.57
CA GLU A 15 7.89 -12.20 9.57
C GLU A 15 7.10 -12.50 10.84
N ALA A 16 7.09 -13.78 11.22
CA ALA A 16 6.33 -14.27 12.35
C ALA A 16 6.93 -13.66 13.62
N VAL A 17 6.45 -12.47 13.97
CA VAL A 17 6.84 -11.79 15.21
C VAL A 17 6.24 -12.60 16.34
N ASP A 18 7.08 -13.07 17.25
CA ASP A 18 6.61 -13.73 18.47
C ASP A 18 5.59 -12.78 19.14
N PRO A 19 4.35 -13.23 19.41
CA PRO A 19 3.36 -12.40 20.09
C PRO A 19 3.88 -11.85 21.43
N MET A 20 4.84 -12.52 22.06
CA MET A 20 5.49 -12.07 23.28
C MET A 20 6.41 -10.85 23.07
N ASP A 21 6.97 -10.66 21.87
CA ASP A 21 7.80 -9.51 21.50
C ASP A 21 6.99 -8.25 21.16
N CYS A 22 5.66 -8.37 21.04
CA CYS A 22 4.77 -7.26 20.72
C CYS A 22 4.27 -6.49 21.94
N TRP A 23 4.56 -6.97 23.16
CA TRP A 23 4.07 -6.41 24.41
C TRP A 23 5.18 -6.24 25.44
N ARG A 24 5.06 -5.20 26.26
CA ARG A 24 5.97 -4.94 27.38
C ARG A 24 5.16 -4.74 28.65
N THR A 25 5.47 -5.53 29.67
CA THR A 25 4.86 -5.40 31.00
C THR A 25 5.79 -4.63 31.93
N ARG A 26 5.24 -3.67 32.67
CA ARG A 26 5.94 -2.88 33.69
C ARG A 26 5.09 -2.79 34.94
N LEU A 27 5.74 -2.91 36.09
CA LEU A 27 5.18 -2.52 37.37
C LEU A 27 5.54 -1.05 37.60
N VAL A 28 4.54 -0.22 37.87
CA VAL A 28 4.69 1.23 38.10
C VAL A 28 4.12 1.57 39.46
N GLY A 29 4.83 2.40 40.22
CA GLY A 29 4.50 2.72 41.61
C GLY A 29 5.08 1.71 42.61
N ASP A 30 4.61 1.77 43.85
CA ASP A 30 5.09 0.92 44.94
C ASP A 30 4.22 -0.36 45.03
N PRO A 31 4.79 -1.57 44.81
CA PRO A 31 4.05 -2.82 44.93
C PRO A 31 3.71 -3.21 46.37
N VAL A 32 4.29 -2.54 47.37
CA VAL A 32 4.05 -2.88 48.77
C VAL A 32 2.57 -2.73 49.10
N SER A 33 1.98 -3.82 49.58
CA SER A 33 0.62 -3.81 50.11
C SER A 33 0.63 -3.34 51.56
N TYR A 34 -0.35 -2.52 51.90
CA TYR A 34 -0.61 -2.11 53.28
C TYR A 34 -2.06 -2.36 53.65
N THR A 35 -2.29 -2.64 54.92
CA THR A 35 -3.61 -2.88 55.48
C THR A 35 -4.24 -1.57 55.94
N THR A 36 -5.42 -1.28 55.40
CA THR A 36 -6.28 -0.17 55.79
C THR A 36 -7.53 -0.70 56.48
N ALA A 37 -8.34 0.19 57.06
CA ALA A 37 -9.65 -0.18 57.64
C ALA A 37 -10.61 -0.81 56.60
N GLU A 38 -10.38 -0.53 55.31
CA GLU A 38 -11.19 -0.98 54.17
C GLU A 38 -10.62 -2.25 53.51
N GLY A 39 -9.45 -2.73 53.95
CA GLY A 39 -8.78 -3.93 53.41
C GLY A 39 -7.31 -3.71 53.03
N SER A 40 -6.73 -4.68 52.34
CA SER A 40 -5.37 -4.59 51.79
C SER A 40 -5.39 -3.75 50.51
N SER A 41 -4.60 -2.68 50.46
CA SER A 41 -4.45 -1.84 49.28
C SER A 41 -2.97 -1.69 48.91
N SER A 42 -2.68 -1.72 47.62
CA SER A 42 -1.37 -1.39 47.06
C SER A 42 -1.53 -0.25 46.05
N PRO A 43 -0.61 0.74 46.05
CA PRO A 43 -0.62 1.84 45.09
C PRO A 43 0.05 1.43 43.76
N GLY A 44 0.71 0.27 43.73
CA GLY A 44 1.34 -0.29 42.54
C GLY A 44 0.32 -0.68 41.48
N VAL A 45 0.68 -0.43 40.23
CA VAL A 45 -0.16 -0.65 39.06
C VAL A 45 0.66 -1.41 38.01
N VAL A 46 0.02 -2.38 37.35
CA VAL A 46 0.62 -3.11 36.23
C VAL A 46 0.22 -2.45 34.93
N ALA A 47 1.20 -2.03 34.14
CA ALA A 47 1.02 -1.49 32.80
C ALA A 47 1.52 -2.51 31.76
N VAL A 48 0.67 -2.83 30.79
CA VAL A 48 0.97 -3.68 29.64
C VAL A 48 0.89 -2.81 28.39
N GLU A 49 2.03 -2.49 27.81
CA GLU A 49 2.19 -1.56 26.69
C GLU A 49 2.40 -2.33 25.37
N SER A 50 1.77 -1.89 24.28
CA SER A 50 2.02 -2.45 22.95
C SER A 50 3.26 -1.85 22.32
N LEU A 51 4.16 -2.72 21.86
CA LEU A 51 5.33 -2.35 21.05
C LEU A 51 4.96 -2.26 19.57
N ARG A 52 3.94 -3.01 19.12
CA ARG A 52 3.41 -2.96 17.75
C ARG A 52 2.61 -1.70 17.48
N TRP A 53 1.88 -1.19 18.48
CA TRP A 53 1.14 0.05 18.43
C TRP A 53 1.63 1.01 19.51
N PRO A 54 2.72 1.77 19.25
CA PRO A 54 3.27 2.71 20.21
C PRO A 54 2.18 3.68 20.68
N GLY A 55 1.98 3.74 22.00
CA GLY A 55 0.92 4.54 22.62
C GLY A 55 -0.28 3.75 23.14
N ALA A 56 -0.41 2.47 22.79
CA ALA A 56 -1.42 1.59 23.39
C ALA A 56 -0.93 1.02 24.72
N ALA A 57 -1.73 1.16 25.77
CA ALA A 57 -1.44 0.60 27.08
C ALA A 57 -2.71 0.11 27.78
N THR A 58 -2.59 -1.03 28.46
CA THR A 58 -3.58 -1.54 29.40
C THR A 58 -3.02 -1.41 30.81
N ILE A 59 -3.80 -0.79 31.69
CA ILE A 59 -3.44 -0.50 33.06
C ILE A 59 -4.37 -1.30 33.98
N ALA A 60 -3.80 -2.05 34.93
CA ALA A 60 -4.53 -2.84 35.90
C ALA A 60 -4.04 -2.52 37.32
N GLN A 61 -4.97 -2.11 38.18
CA GLN A 61 -4.72 -1.87 39.60
C GLN A 61 -5.36 -2.99 40.44
N GLN A 62 -4.53 -3.74 41.17
CA GLN A 62 -4.98 -4.89 41.96
C GLN A 62 -5.94 -4.50 43.09
N SER A 63 -5.65 -3.41 43.79
CA SER A 63 -6.39 -2.97 44.98
C SER A 63 -7.81 -2.50 44.68
N SER A 64 -8.02 -1.82 43.55
CA SER A 64 -9.33 -1.32 43.13
C SER A 64 -10.06 -2.25 42.16
N GLY A 65 -9.36 -3.24 41.58
CA GLY A 65 -9.88 -4.09 40.51
C GLY A 65 -10.13 -3.35 39.19
N VAL A 66 -9.71 -2.07 39.10
CA VAL A 66 -9.91 -1.25 37.90
C VAL A 66 -8.94 -1.68 36.81
N LEU A 67 -9.51 -1.96 35.65
CA LEU A 67 -8.79 -2.19 34.41
C LEU A 67 -9.17 -1.09 33.42
N SER A 68 -8.17 -0.49 32.77
CA SER A 68 -8.38 0.58 31.79
C SER A 68 -7.46 0.40 30.62
N ASN A 69 -7.96 0.66 29.42
CA ASN A 69 -7.18 0.63 28.19
C ASN A 69 -7.17 2.03 27.60
N VAL A 70 -5.99 2.50 27.22
CA VAL A 70 -5.78 3.83 26.64
C VAL A 70 -4.88 3.71 25.41
N TYR A 71 -5.22 4.45 24.36
CA TYR A 71 -4.38 4.65 23.20
C TYR A 71 -4.11 6.14 23.00
N VAL A 72 -2.84 6.54 23.03
CA VAL A 72 -2.41 7.90 22.70
C VAL A 72 -1.29 7.82 21.67
N GLY A 73 -1.62 8.05 20.40
CA GLY A 73 -0.64 7.96 19.32
C GLY A 73 -1.22 8.33 17.96
N TYR A 74 -0.39 8.18 16.92
CA TYR A 74 -0.69 8.62 15.55
C TYR A 74 -1.44 7.60 14.69
N GLY A 75 -1.83 6.45 15.23
CA GLY A 75 -2.49 5.39 14.46
C GLY A 75 -1.56 4.67 13.47
N VAL A 76 -0.23 4.74 13.66
CA VAL A 76 0.76 4.09 12.78
C VAL A 76 1.33 2.85 13.47
N ARG A 77 1.29 1.71 12.77
CA ARG A 77 1.85 0.43 13.23
C ARG A 77 3.38 0.51 13.19
N LYS A 78 4.05 0.07 14.26
CA LYS A 78 5.52 -0.03 14.26
C LYS A 78 5.97 -1.06 13.22
N GLY A 79 6.89 -0.63 12.36
CA GLY A 79 7.41 -1.44 11.26
C GLY A 79 6.40 -1.64 10.13
N GLN A 80 5.37 -0.79 10.01
CA GLN A 80 4.53 -0.80 8.81
C GLN A 80 5.42 -0.49 7.59
N PRO A 81 5.31 -1.25 6.49
CA PRO A 81 5.88 -0.84 5.21
C PRO A 81 5.35 0.54 4.81
N SER A 82 6.08 1.19 3.91
CA SER A 82 5.86 2.57 3.47
C SER A 82 4.37 2.95 3.34
N LEU A 83 4.00 4.15 3.81
CA LEU A 83 2.68 4.74 3.55
C LEU A 83 2.49 5.16 2.08
N LEU A 84 3.54 5.00 1.27
CA LEU A 84 3.45 5.23 -0.16
C LEU A 84 2.56 4.15 -0.79
N PRO A 85 1.83 4.50 -1.86
CA PRO A 85 1.17 3.50 -2.69
C PRO A 85 2.16 2.40 -3.04
N VAL A 86 1.81 1.16 -2.69
CA VAL A 86 2.64 -0.03 -2.94
C VAL A 86 2.88 -0.20 -4.43
N GLU A 87 1.90 0.18 -5.24
CA GLU A 87 2.00 0.22 -6.69
C GLU A 87 2.37 1.63 -7.15
N GLY A 88 3.48 1.73 -7.89
CA GLY A 88 3.79 2.91 -8.68
C GLY A 88 2.76 3.12 -9.79
N PRO A 89 2.88 4.20 -10.59
CA PRO A 89 2.05 4.35 -11.78
C PRO A 89 2.16 3.09 -12.64
N SER A 90 1.03 2.65 -13.19
CA SER A 90 0.95 1.49 -14.08
C SER A 90 2.01 1.58 -15.18
N VAL A 91 2.53 0.43 -15.61
CA VAL A 91 3.43 0.34 -16.77
C VAL A 91 2.84 1.12 -17.94
N VAL A 92 3.69 1.89 -18.64
CA VAL A 92 3.29 2.61 -19.85
C VAL A 92 2.66 1.61 -20.82
N MET A 93 1.42 1.88 -21.20
CA MET A 93 0.69 1.06 -22.15
C MET A 93 1.44 1.01 -23.48
N VAL A 94 1.34 -0.11 -24.18
CA VAL A 94 1.89 -0.23 -25.54
C VAL A 94 1.23 0.83 -26.41
N GLU A 95 2.04 1.56 -27.18
CA GLU A 95 1.55 2.52 -28.16
C GLU A 95 0.56 1.84 -29.11
N ALA A 96 -0.45 2.59 -29.55
CA ALA A 96 -1.39 2.07 -30.53
C ALA A 96 -0.62 1.64 -31.79
N ALA A 97 -1.10 0.59 -32.46
CA ALA A 97 -0.52 0.21 -33.75
C ALA A 97 -0.59 1.41 -34.70
N ASP A 98 0.52 1.66 -35.43
CA ASP A 98 0.55 2.70 -36.45
C ASP A 98 -0.58 2.50 -37.44
N ILE A 99 -1.16 3.61 -37.90
CA ILE A 99 -2.13 3.58 -38.99
C ILE A 99 -1.45 3.09 -40.26
N GLU A 100 -2.15 2.27 -41.04
CA GLU A 100 -1.67 1.87 -42.37
C GLU A 100 -1.49 3.11 -43.24
N GLU A 101 -0.28 3.28 -43.77
CA GLU A 101 0.04 4.39 -44.67
C GLU A 101 -0.91 4.36 -45.87
N GLN A 102 -1.70 5.42 -46.00
CA GLN A 102 -2.57 5.56 -47.17
C GLN A 102 -1.71 5.92 -48.38
N PRO A 103 -2.03 5.41 -49.58
CA PRO A 103 -1.32 5.78 -50.78
C PRO A 103 -1.35 7.30 -50.95
N GLU A 104 -0.29 7.84 -51.52
CA GLU A 104 -0.23 9.26 -51.83
C GLU A 104 -1.46 9.67 -52.65
N PRO A 105 -2.01 10.87 -52.43
CA PRO A 105 -3.24 11.33 -53.07
C PRO A 105 -3.09 11.57 -54.59
N PHE A 106 -1.95 11.21 -55.18
CA PHE A 106 -1.75 11.29 -56.62
C PHE A 106 -2.54 10.18 -57.34
N PRO A 107 -3.12 10.49 -58.51
CA PRO A 107 -3.76 9.50 -59.35
C PRO A 107 -2.81 8.33 -59.62
N ALA A 108 -3.32 7.10 -59.59
CA ALA A 108 -2.53 5.94 -59.98
C ALA A 108 -1.94 6.19 -61.38
N GLU A 109 -0.65 5.92 -61.56
CA GLU A 109 0.00 5.97 -62.87
C GLU A 109 -0.81 5.08 -63.84
N GLY A 110 -1.57 5.72 -64.72
CA GLY A 110 -2.54 5.04 -65.58
C GLY A 110 -3.71 5.88 -66.04
N ASP A 111 -4.03 7.00 -65.36
CA ASP A 111 -5.00 7.98 -65.88
C ASP A 111 -4.27 8.99 -66.77
N GLU A 112 -3.70 8.50 -67.88
CA GLU A 112 -3.34 9.37 -69.01
C GLU A 112 -4.64 9.99 -69.53
N VAL A 113 -4.89 11.24 -69.15
CA VAL A 113 -5.84 12.10 -69.85
C VAL A 113 -5.33 12.24 -71.29
N VAL A 114 -5.85 11.38 -72.18
CA VAL A 114 -5.70 11.50 -73.63
C VAL A 114 -6.36 12.81 -74.05
N GLY A 115 -5.56 13.88 -74.01
CA GLY A 115 -5.89 15.17 -74.60
C GLY A 115 -6.04 14.97 -76.10
N ALA A 116 -7.28 15.02 -76.55
CA ALA A 116 -7.62 15.11 -77.95
C ALA A 116 -7.22 16.50 -78.46
N ASP A 117 -6.14 16.58 -79.24
CA ASP A 117 -5.93 17.67 -80.18
C ASP A 117 -5.55 17.04 -81.52
N GLY A 118 -6.53 17.03 -82.42
CA GLY A 118 -6.30 16.78 -83.83
C GLY A 118 -5.80 18.06 -84.50
N ASP A 119 -4.90 17.91 -85.46
CA ASP A 119 -4.84 18.79 -86.61
C ASP A 119 -4.35 17.96 -87.81
N GLU A 120 -5.25 17.75 -88.75
CA GLU A 120 -4.95 17.38 -90.13
C GLU A 120 -4.33 18.63 -90.78
N ASP A 121 -3.22 18.52 -91.52
CA ASP A 121 -3.02 19.30 -92.77
C ASP A 121 -1.74 18.87 -93.54
N GLU A 122 -2.03 18.43 -94.77
CA GLU A 122 -1.35 18.48 -96.08
C GLU A 122 0.15 18.86 -96.21
N GLU A 123 0.96 17.96 -96.80
CA GLU A 123 1.50 18.06 -98.19
C GLU A 123 2.18 16.76 -98.67
#